data_AF-A0A428UB89-F1
#
_entry.id   AF-A0A428UB89-F1
#
_cell.length_a   1.000
_cell.length_b   1.000
_cell.length_c   1.000
_cell.angle_alpha   90.00
_cell.angle_beta   90.00
_cell.angle_gamma   90.00
#
_symmetry.space_group_name_H-M   'P 1'
#
loop_
_entity.id
_entity.type
_entity.pdbx_description
1 polymer ?
#
loop_
_entity_poly.entity_id
_entity_poly.type
_entity_poly.pdbx_seq_one_letter_code
_entity_poly.pdbx_strand_id
1 'polypeptide(L)'
;MAAETIGIVAACGQFVEQSVKIIQFSKQIHDKFQDAPAEIDAWRQQIESLEKLVAAVEASPALQVEGLKPTIEQAKAVAGKLLGIFEGIDFEKDDGFGHKSWRVIGGFLKEDEIDDLFKEIERLKALLGDQIAVININQGHDKFARVESLIQDLGRSFRPGTDEDQCLQDLFITDPLSDRDGIVTAKGRRTPGTCEWIPITEEYQTWSTDRSGLLWISGPPGKGKTFISIFLTQLLQSSKPDDTIIWFFL
;
A
#
# COMPACT_ATOMS: atom_id res chain seq x y z
N MET A 1 20.97 11.30 -10.35
CA MET A 1 20.00 10.85 -9.32
C MET A 1 19.86 11.87 -8.19
N ALA A 2 20.65 11.88 -7.11
CA ALA A 2 20.37 12.74 -5.94
C ALA A 2 20.31 14.26 -6.22
N ALA A 3 21.24 14.81 -7.01
CA ALA A 3 21.27 16.24 -7.34
C ALA A 3 20.10 16.69 -8.23
N GLU A 4 19.58 15.79 -9.08
CA GLU A 4 18.47 16.08 -10.01
C GLU A 4 17.13 16.09 -9.28
N THR A 5 16.94 15.14 -8.36
CA THR A 5 15.76 15.05 -7.48
C THR A 5 15.64 16.29 -6.60
N ILE A 6 16.76 16.77 -6.06
CA ILE A 6 16.82 18.02 -5.26
C ILE A 6 16.38 19.23 -6.10
N GLY A 7 16.78 19.29 -7.39
CA GLY A 7 16.42 20.39 -8.27
C GLY A 7 14.91 20.49 -8.55
N ILE A 8 14.23 19.35 -8.74
CA ILE A 8 12.77 19.32 -8.96
C ILE A 8 12.03 19.75 -7.69
N VAL A 9 12.39 19.18 -6.54
CA VAL A 9 11.74 19.51 -5.25
C VAL A 9 11.88 21.00 -4.94
N ALA A 10 13.06 21.58 -5.19
CA ALA A 10 13.26 23.02 -5.02
C ALA A 10 12.37 23.86 -5.95
N ALA A 11 12.21 23.46 -7.22
CA ALA A 11 11.35 24.14 -8.16
C ALA A 11 9.87 24.04 -7.77
N CYS A 12 9.42 22.87 -7.29
CA CYS A 12 8.07 22.67 -6.75
C CYS A 12 7.80 23.61 -5.58
N GLY A 13 8.67 23.58 -4.57
CA GLY A 13 8.50 24.40 -3.37
C GLY A 13 8.46 25.90 -3.67
N GLN A 14 9.31 26.37 -4.60
CA GLN A 14 9.28 27.76 -5.04
C GLN A 14 7.97 28.11 -5.77
N PHE A 15 7.48 27.24 -6.65
CA PHE A 15 6.20 27.46 -7.32
C PHE A 15 5.03 27.50 -6.32
N VAL A 16 4.99 26.59 -5.35
CA VAL A 16 3.96 26.56 -4.29
C VAL A 16 4.01 27.84 -3.45
N GLU A 17 5.19 28.35 -3.12
CA GLU A 17 5.30 29.65 -2.42
C GLU A 17 4.73 30.81 -3.27
N GLN A 18 5.03 30.81 -4.58
CA GLN A 18 4.53 31.82 -5.50
C GLN A 18 3.01 31.72 -5.69
N SER A 19 2.46 30.51 -5.80
CA SER A 19 1.02 30.29 -5.98
C SER A 19 0.23 30.82 -4.79
N VAL A 20 0.69 30.58 -3.56
CA VAL A 20 0.06 31.10 -2.34
C VAL A 20 -0.01 32.63 -2.36
N LYS A 21 1.08 33.31 -2.77
CA LYS A 21 1.11 34.77 -2.89
C LYS A 21 0.14 35.27 -3.96
N ILE A 22 0.08 34.61 -5.13
CA ILE A 22 -0.88 34.94 -6.20
C ILE A 22 -2.32 34.77 -5.70
N ILE A 23 -2.64 33.67 -5.03
CA ILE A 23 -3.98 33.41 -4.49
C ILE A 23 -4.37 34.45 -3.44
N GLN A 24 -3.44 34.84 -2.55
CA GLN A 24 -3.67 35.91 -1.58
C GLN A 24 -3.92 37.25 -2.27
N PHE A 25 -3.17 37.54 -3.34
CA PHE A 25 -3.35 38.74 -4.14
C PHE A 25 -4.75 38.80 -4.77
N SER A 26 -5.20 37.70 -5.40
CA SER A 26 -6.56 37.60 -5.96
C SER A 26 -7.64 37.86 -4.91
N LYS A 27 -7.47 37.35 -3.68
CA LYS A 27 -8.39 37.62 -2.56
C LYS A 27 -8.41 39.09 -2.17
N GLN A 28 -7.25 39.74 -2.08
CA GLN A 28 -7.17 41.16 -1.74
C GLN A 28 -7.87 42.03 -2.77
N ILE A 29 -7.81 41.67 -4.05
CA ILE A 29 -8.54 42.41 -5.10
C ILE A 29 -10.05 42.29 -4.89
N HIS A 30 -10.55 41.07 -4.68
CA HIS A 30 -11.97 40.84 -4.45
C HIS A 30 -12.48 41.58 -3.19
N ASP A 31 -11.67 41.66 -2.13
CA ASP A 31 -12.07 42.31 -0.88
C ASP A 31 -12.00 43.84 -0.95
N LYS A 32 -11.04 44.41 -1.69
CA LYS A 32 -10.78 45.87 -1.70
C LYS A 32 -11.51 46.62 -2.83
N PHE A 33 -11.93 45.96 -3.90
CA PHE A 33 -12.53 46.63 -5.08
C PHE A 33 -13.96 46.15 -5.34
N GLN A 34 -14.91 47.09 -5.43
CA GLN A 34 -16.31 46.76 -5.72
C GLN A 34 -16.56 46.36 -7.18
N ASP A 35 -15.69 46.78 -8.11
CA ASP A 35 -15.75 46.48 -9.54
C ASP A 35 -14.65 45.49 -9.98
N ALA A 36 -14.25 44.58 -9.08
CA ALA A 36 -13.29 43.52 -9.39
C ALA A 36 -13.76 42.63 -10.56
N PRO A 37 -12.90 42.32 -11.54
CA PRO A 37 -13.23 41.45 -12.66
C PRO A 37 -13.58 40.03 -12.22
N ALA A 38 -14.55 39.42 -12.90
CA ALA A 38 -14.95 38.03 -12.65
C ALA A 38 -13.85 37.02 -13.02
N GLU A 39 -12.94 37.43 -13.91
CA GLU A 39 -11.79 36.66 -14.38
C GLU A 39 -10.82 36.32 -13.26
N ILE A 40 -10.77 37.12 -12.18
CA ILE A 40 -9.88 36.91 -11.03
C ILE A 40 -10.17 35.58 -10.33
N ASP A 41 -11.44 35.19 -10.24
CA ASP A 41 -11.82 33.91 -9.65
C ASP A 41 -11.38 32.75 -10.54
N ALA A 42 -11.50 32.89 -11.87
CA ALA A 42 -11.02 31.89 -12.82
C ALA A 42 -9.50 31.72 -12.74
N TRP A 43 -8.76 32.84 -12.74
CA TRP A 43 -7.31 32.87 -12.56
C TRP A 43 -6.87 32.21 -11.26
N ARG A 44 -7.56 32.50 -10.16
CA ARG A 44 -7.31 31.86 -8.86
C ARG A 44 -7.50 30.34 -8.94
N GLN A 45 -8.60 29.87 -9.55
CA GLN A 45 -8.86 28.44 -9.70
C GLN A 45 -7.80 27.74 -10.57
N GLN A 46 -7.30 28.40 -11.63
CA GLN A 46 -6.23 27.85 -12.47
C GLN A 46 -4.94 27.64 -11.67
N ILE A 47 -4.52 28.64 -10.87
CA ILE A 47 -3.35 28.54 -10.00
C ILE A 47 -3.53 27.47 -8.92
N GLU A 48 -4.67 27.44 -8.24
CA GLU A 48 -4.96 26.42 -7.21
C GLU A 48 -4.94 25.00 -7.82
N SER A 49 -5.41 24.84 -9.06
CA SER A 49 -5.40 23.56 -9.74
C SER A 49 -3.98 23.13 -10.12
N LEU A 50 -3.12 24.04 -10.58
CA LEU A 50 -1.73 23.72 -10.90
C LEU A 50 -0.91 23.45 -9.64
N GLU A 51 -1.11 24.23 -8.57
CA GLU A 51 -0.49 24.01 -7.25
C GLU A 51 -0.73 22.59 -6.74
N LYS A 52 -1.97 22.08 -6.85
CA LYS A 52 -2.30 20.71 -6.45
C LYS A 52 -1.47 19.65 -7.20
N LEU A 53 -1.25 19.83 -8.51
CA LEU A 53 -0.43 18.92 -9.29
C LEU A 53 1.04 19.01 -8.90
N VAL A 54 1.57 20.22 -8.74
CA VAL A 54 2.98 20.44 -8.35
C VAL A 54 3.26 19.90 -6.95
N ALA A 55 2.35 20.12 -5.99
CA ALA A 55 2.44 19.56 -4.64
C ALA A 55 2.38 18.02 -4.66
N ALA A 56 1.58 17.41 -5.54
CA ALA A 56 1.56 15.96 -5.71
C ALA A 56 2.89 15.41 -6.26
N VAL A 57 3.56 16.15 -7.16
CA VAL A 57 4.90 15.81 -7.65
C VAL A 57 5.94 15.92 -6.53
N GLU A 58 5.87 16.98 -5.72
CA GLU A 58 6.77 17.17 -4.58
C GLU A 58 6.63 16.06 -3.53
N ALA A 59 5.41 15.68 -3.20
CA ALA A 59 5.11 14.66 -2.19
C ALA A 59 5.42 13.22 -2.63
N SER A 60 5.59 12.97 -3.94
CA SER A 60 5.78 11.64 -4.49
C SER A 60 7.19 11.45 -5.07
N PRO A 61 8.11 10.73 -4.39
CA PRO A 61 9.44 10.45 -4.92
C PRO A 61 9.43 9.76 -6.29
N ALA A 62 8.37 9.01 -6.59
CA ALA A 62 8.20 8.35 -7.88
C ALA A 62 7.92 9.32 -9.03
N LEU A 63 7.42 10.53 -8.74
CA LEU A 63 7.17 11.58 -9.74
C LEU A 63 8.32 12.58 -9.84
N GLN A 64 9.33 12.51 -8.97
CA GLN A 64 10.52 13.39 -9.00
C GLN A 64 11.50 12.94 -10.09
N VAL A 65 11.00 12.83 -11.33
CA VAL A 65 11.72 12.39 -12.52
C VAL A 65 12.11 13.59 -13.38
N GLU A 66 13.28 13.52 -14.02
CA GLU A 66 13.86 14.61 -14.81
C GLU A 66 12.90 15.20 -15.84
N GLY A 67 12.04 14.37 -16.44
CA GLY A 67 11.08 14.79 -17.46
C GLY A 67 10.03 15.83 -17.01
N LEU A 68 9.74 15.95 -15.72
CA LEU A 68 8.78 16.94 -15.20
C LEU A 68 9.42 18.32 -14.93
N LYS A 69 10.75 18.35 -14.74
CA LYS A 69 11.48 19.56 -14.34
C LYS A 69 11.24 20.76 -15.28
N PRO A 70 11.29 20.63 -16.62
CA PRO A 70 11.13 21.77 -17.52
C PRO A 70 9.75 22.43 -17.38
N THR A 71 8.69 21.63 -17.26
CA THR A 71 7.31 22.10 -17.11
C THR A 71 7.13 22.87 -15.79
N ILE A 72 7.70 22.36 -14.70
CA ILE A 72 7.61 22.99 -13.37
C ILE A 72 8.43 24.28 -13.32
N GLU A 73 9.64 24.30 -13.91
CA GLU A 73 10.44 25.53 -14.00
C GLU A 73 9.77 26.59 -14.87
N GLN A 74 9.09 26.18 -15.95
CA GLN A 74 8.30 27.09 -16.76
C GLN A 74 7.10 27.64 -15.99
N ALA A 75 6.39 26.80 -15.22
CA ALA A 75 5.29 27.24 -14.35
C ALA A 75 5.79 28.24 -13.30
N LYS A 76 6.93 27.99 -12.68
CA LYS A 76 7.61 28.91 -11.75
C LYS A 76 7.97 30.24 -12.42
N ALA A 77 8.51 30.20 -13.64
CA ALA A 77 8.85 31.42 -14.36
C ALA A 77 7.61 32.27 -14.70
N VAL A 78 6.50 31.64 -15.09
CA VAL A 78 5.23 32.31 -15.38
C VAL A 78 4.60 32.89 -14.11
N ALA A 79 4.56 32.11 -13.01
CA ALA A 79 4.08 32.58 -11.71
C ALA A 79 4.92 33.76 -11.18
N GLY A 80 6.25 33.72 -11.35
CA GLY A 80 7.14 34.83 -11.00
C GLY A 80 6.85 36.11 -11.78
N LYS A 81 6.54 36.00 -13.08
CA LYS A 81 6.12 37.17 -13.89
C LYS A 81 4.80 37.75 -13.40
N LEU A 82 3.81 36.91 -13.11
CA LEU A 82 2.53 37.35 -12.53
C LEU A 82 2.73 38.08 -11.21
N LEU A 83 3.56 37.55 -10.31
CA LEU A 83 3.88 38.22 -9.06
C LEU A 83 4.56 39.57 -9.28
N GLY A 84 5.50 39.67 -10.22
CA GLY A 84 6.12 40.96 -10.54
C GLY A 84 5.13 42.01 -11.04
N ILE A 85 4.10 41.59 -11.81
CA ILE A 85 3.00 42.47 -12.22
C ILE A 85 2.16 42.87 -11.00
N PHE A 86 1.85 41.90 -10.12
CA PHE A 86 1.00 42.12 -8.96
C PHE A 86 1.64 42.95 -7.86
N GLU A 87 2.94 42.79 -7.59
CA GLU A 87 3.70 43.60 -6.65
C GLU A 87 3.82 45.07 -7.10
N GLY A 88 3.67 45.35 -8.40
CA GLY A 88 3.61 46.70 -8.94
C GLY A 88 2.30 47.44 -8.69
N ILE A 89 1.29 46.78 -8.11
CA ILE A 89 -0.04 47.36 -7.88
C ILE A 89 -0.09 48.05 -6.52
N ASP A 90 -0.47 49.33 -6.54
CA ASP A 90 -0.74 50.11 -5.34
C ASP A 90 -2.23 50.03 -4.96
N PHE A 91 -2.53 49.30 -3.88
CA PHE A 91 -3.88 49.13 -3.33
C PHE A 91 -4.40 50.33 -2.52
N GLU A 92 -3.57 51.35 -2.31
CA GLU A 92 -3.96 52.57 -1.58
C GLU A 92 -4.27 53.74 -2.52
N LYS A 93 -4.22 53.53 -3.83
CA LYS A 93 -4.59 54.51 -4.83
C LYS A 93 -6.12 54.57 -4.99
N ASP A 94 -6.69 55.73 -4.69
CA ASP A 94 -8.10 56.02 -4.94
C ASP A 94 -8.32 56.59 -6.34
N ASP A 95 -9.51 56.38 -6.90
CA ASP A 95 -10.00 57.24 -7.96
C ASP A 95 -10.18 58.66 -7.40
N GLY A 96 -10.13 59.70 -8.24
CA GLY A 96 -10.22 61.10 -7.77
C GLY A 96 -11.48 61.47 -6.98
N PHE A 97 -12.41 60.52 -6.78
CA PHE A 97 -13.63 60.62 -5.99
C PHE A 97 -13.57 59.87 -4.65
N GLY A 98 -12.43 59.25 -4.30
CA GLY A 98 -12.23 58.55 -3.02
C GLY A 98 -12.74 57.11 -3.01
N HIS A 99 -13.00 56.52 -4.18
CA HIS A 99 -13.36 55.11 -4.31
C HIS A 99 -12.18 54.29 -4.82
N LYS A 100 -12.03 53.08 -4.27
CA LYS A 100 -11.11 52.07 -4.79
C LYS A 100 -11.78 51.38 -5.98
N SER A 101 -11.41 51.77 -7.20
CA SER A 101 -11.92 51.17 -8.45
C SER A 101 -10.83 50.36 -9.15
N TRP A 102 -11.15 49.10 -9.42
CA TRP A 102 -10.32 48.23 -10.23
C TRP A 102 -10.15 48.80 -11.63
N ARG A 103 -11.15 49.45 -12.25
CA ARG A 103 -10.95 50.06 -13.59
C ARG A 103 -9.83 51.10 -13.63
N VAL A 104 -9.61 51.84 -12.55
CA VAL A 104 -8.56 52.87 -12.49
C VAL A 104 -7.17 52.26 -12.30
N ILE A 105 -7.07 51.14 -11.59
CA ILE A 105 -5.81 50.42 -11.35
C ILE A 105 -5.52 49.43 -12.49
N GLY A 106 -6.55 48.69 -12.91
CA GLY A 106 -6.68 47.84 -14.11
C GLY A 106 -6.30 48.55 -15.40
N GLY A 107 -6.63 49.83 -15.56
CA GLY A 107 -6.16 50.61 -16.70
C GLY A 107 -4.63 50.80 -16.77
N PHE A 108 -3.90 50.59 -15.67
CA PHE A 108 -2.43 50.50 -15.65
C PHE A 108 -1.93 49.05 -15.75
N LEU A 109 -2.81 48.08 -15.57
CA LEU A 109 -2.50 46.66 -15.72
C LEU A 109 -2.51 46.29 -17.19
N LYS A 110 -1.50 45.51 -17.55
CA LYS A 110 -1.44 44.88 -18.86
C LYS A 110 -2.38 43.68 -18.86
N GLU A 111 -3.69 43.91 -18.88
CA GLU A 111 -4.71 42.85 -18.80
C GLU A 111 -4.46 41.76 -19.86
N ASP A 112 -4.08 42.14 -21.08
CA ASP A 112 -3.68 41.20 -22.14
C ASP A 112 -2.46 40.34 -21.75
N GLU A 113 -1.46 40.92 -21.08
CA GLU A 113 -0.27 40.18 -20.61
C GLU A 113 -0.64 39.22 -19.48
N ILE A 114 -1.53 39.62 -18.56
CA ILE A 114 -2.01 38.77 -17.48
C ILE A 114 -2.80 37.59 -18.05
N ASP A 115 -3.73 37.86 -18.97
CA ASP A 115 -4.53 36.82 -19.62
C ASP A 115 -3.66 35.82 -20.39
N ASP A 116 -2.65 36.30 -21.12
CA ASP A 116 -1.69 35.44 -21.82
C ASP A 116 -0.85 34.59 -20.85
N LEU A 117 -0.45 35.13 -19.69
CA LEU A 117 0.23 34.36 -18.65
C LEU A 117 -0.67 33.28 -18.02
N PHE A 118 -1.95 33.57 -17.81
CA PHE A 118 -2.91 32.58 -17.30
C PHE A 118 -3.26 31.49 -18.32
N LYS A 119 -3.38 31.85 -19.61
CA LYS A 119 -3.46 30.85 -20.69
C LYS A 119 -2.26 29.91 -20.70
N GLU A 120 -1.06 30.45 -20.47
CA GLU A 120 0.15 29.63 -20.39
C GLU A 120 0.14 28.73 -19.13
N ILE A 121 -0.34 29.21 -17.98
CA ILE A 121 -0.56 28.37 -16.79
C ILE A 121 -1.50 27.20 -17.09
N GLU A 122 -2.62 27.45 -17.75
CA GLU A 122 -3.58 26.39 -18.08
C GLU A 122 -2.95 25.38 -19.06
N ARG A 123 -2.15 25.84 -20.02
CA ARG A 123 -1.40 24.96 -20.93
C ARG A 123 -0.39 24.10 -20.17
N LEU A 124 0.35 24.69 -19.23
CA LEU A 124 1.34 23.97 -18.41
C LEU A 124 0.69 22.97 -17.48
N LYS A 125 -0.47 23.30 -16.92
CA LYS A 125 -1.29 22.37 -16.12
C LYS A 125 -1.72 21.15 -16.93
N ALA A 126 -2.26 21.35 -18.13
CA ALA A 126 -2.64 20.24 -19.01
C ALA A 126 -1.44 19.36 -19.35
N LEU A 127 -0.32 19.97 -19.76
CA LEU A 127 0.91 19.26 -20.08
C LEU A 127 1.46 18.46 -18.88
N LEU A 128 1.49 19.07 -17.70
CA LEU A 128 1.97 18.41 -16.48
C LEU A 128 1.06 17.23 -16.11
N GLY A 129 -0.26 17.39 -16.24
CA GLY A 129 -1.24 16.32 -16.03
C GLY A 129 -0.98 15.12 -16.95
N ASP A 130 -0.78 15.37 -18.24
CA ASP A 130 -0.48 14.33 -19.23
C ASP A 130 0.85 13.62 -18.93
N GLN A 131 1.89 14.38 -18.58
CA GLN A 131 3.19 13.80 -18.22
C GLN A 131 3.10 12.90 -16.98
N ILE A 132 2.39 13.33 -15.94
CA ILE A 132 2.15 12.52 -14.72
C ILE A 132 1.39 11.24 -15.08
N ALA A 133 0.37 11.33 -15.92
CA ALA A 133 -0.40 10.17 -16.36
C ALA A 133 0.49 9.13 -17.07
N VAL A 134 1.35 9.57 -17.99
CA VAL A 134 2.29 8.69 -18.71
C VAL A 134 3.28 8.03 -17.74
N ILE A 135 3.84 8.79 -16.79
CA ILE A 135 4.77 8.24 -15.78
C ILE A 135 4.08 7.17 -14.95
N ASN A 136 2.84 7.41 -14.50
CA ASN A 136 2.08 6.45 -13.72
C ASN A 136 1.79 5.16 -14.49
N ILE A 137 1.47 5.25 -15.79
CA ILE A 137 1.25 4.08 -16.66
C ILE A 137 2.54 3.25 -16.77
N ASN A 138 3.67 3.90 -17.07
CA ASN A 138 4.96 3.21 -17.23
C ASN A 138 5.39 2.52 -15.93
N GLN A 139 5.25 3.20 -14.79
CA GLN A 139 5.54 2.59 -13.48
C GLN A 139 4.59 1.43 -13.16
N GLY A 140 3.34 1.51 -13.59
CA GLY A 140 2.39 0.40 -13.50
C GLY A 140 2.94 -0.82 -14.24
N HIS A 141 3.28 -0.65 -15.52
CA HIS A 141 3.86 -1.72 -16.34
C HIS A 141 5.12 -2.34 -15.73
N ASP A 142 6.07 -1.53 -15.24
CA ASP A 142 7.31 -2.05 -14.64
C ASP A 142 7.03 -2.89 -13.37
N LYS A 143 6.09 -2.44 -12.54
CA LYS A 143 5.66 -3.19 -11.34
C LYS A 143 5.03 -4.52 -11.72
N PHE A 144 4.16 -4.54 -12.74
CA PHE A 144 3.56 -5.77 -13.24
C PHE A 144 4.60 -6.74 -13.79
N ALA A 145 5.53 -6.26 -14.62
CA ALA A 145 6.62 -7.08 -15.17
C ALA A 145 7.48 -7.71 -14.06
N ARG A 146 7.77 -6.96 -12.98
CA ARG A 146 8.51 -7.48 -11.83
C ARG A 146 7.73 -8.54 -11.04
N VAL A 147 6.42 -8.38 -10.90
CA VAL A 147 5.59 -9.42 -10.26
C VAL A 147 5.57 -10.68 -11.13
N GLU A 148 5.43 -10.53 -12.44
CA GLU A 148 5.46 -11.65 -13.38
C GLU A 148 6.78 -12.41 -13.31
N SER A 149 7.92 -11.71 -13.26
CA SER A 149 9.23 -12.35 -13.12
C SER A 149 9.36 -13.10 -11.79
N LEU A 150 8.90 -12.53 -10.68
CA LEU A 150 8.91 -13.18 -9.37
C LEU A 150 8.06 -14.45 -9.35
N ILE A 151 6.88 -14.44 -9.99
CA ILE A 151 6.02 -15.61 -10.12
C ILE A 151 6.73 -16.71 -10.93
N GLN A 152 7.39 -16.35 -12.03
CA GLN A 152 8.16 -17.30 -12.82
C GLN A 152 9.35 -17.88 -12.04
N ASP A 153 10.08 -17.06 -11.30
CA ASP A 153 11.21 -17.50 -10.47
C ASP A 153 10.75 -18.42 -9.33
N LEU A 154 9.61 -18.12 -8.69
CA LEU A 154 8.97 -19.00 -7.72
C LEU A 154 8.58 -20.35 -8.37
N GLY A 155 8.01 -20.32 -9.58
CA GLY A 155 7.67 -21.52 -10.33
C GLY A 155 8.88 -22.39 -10.70
N ARG A 156 10.04 -21.78 -10.97
CA ARG A 156 11.31 -22.51 -11.20
C ARG A 156 11.94 -23.05 -9.92
N SER A 157 11.74 -22.34 -8.81
CA SER A 157 12.23 -22.72 -7.48
C SER A 157 11.40 -23.85 -6.87
N PHE A 158 10.13 -23.96 -7.28
CA PHE A 158 9.29 -25.10 -7.00
C PHE A 158 9.77 -26.30 -7.82
N ARG A 159 10.65 -27.10 -7.21
CA ARG A 159 10.88 -28.45 -7.69
C ARG A 159 9.64 -29.26 -7.27
N PRO A 160 8.87 -29.87 -8.19
CA PRO A 160 8.04 -30.99 -7.77
C PRO A 160 8.98 -31.94 -7.02
N GLY A 161 8.56 -32.41 -5.85
CA GLY A 161 9.33 -33.39 -5.08
C GLY A 161 9.63 -34.61 -5.96
N THR A 162 10.43 -35.55 -5.45
CA THR A 162 10.61 -36.79 -6.22
C THR A 162 9.25 -37.48 -6.43
N ASP A 163 9.18 -38.43 -7.37
CA ASP A 163 7.93 -39.19 -7.57
C ASP A 163 7.45 -39.82 -6.25
N GLU A 164 8.38 -40.15 -5.35
CA GLU A 164 8.08 -40.57 -3.97
C GLU A 164 7.44 -39.47 -3.13
N ASP A 165 7.96 -38.24 -3.13
CA ASP A 165 7.39 -37.11 -2.38
C ASP A 165 5.98 -36.77 -2.88
N GLN A 166 5.76 -36.83 -4.20
CA GLN A 166 4.45 -36.60 -4.81
C GLN A 166 3.46 -37.71 -4.43
N CYS A 167 3.91 -38.97 -4.45
CA CYS A 167 3.13 -40.12 -3.99
C CYS A 167 2.76 -40.01 -2.50
N LEU A 168 3.72 -39.60 -1.64
CA LEU A 168 3.49 -39.39 -0.21
C LEU A 168 2.48 -38.27 0.07
N GLN A 169 2.52 -37.17 -0.71
CA GLN A 169 1.52 -36.10 -0.65
C GLN A 169 0.14 -36.59 -1.06
N ASP A 170 0.04 -37.38 -2.14
CA ASP A 170 -1.23 -37.95 -2.62
C ASP A 170 -1.81 -38.99 -1.64
N LEU A 171 -0.96 -39.65 -0.84
CA LEU A 171 -1.35 -40.57 0.24
C LEU A 171 -1.87 -39.84 1.50
N PHE A 172 -1.90 -38.50 1.50
CA PHE A 172 -2.30 -37.68 2.66
C PHE A 172 -1.54 -38.04 3.95
N ILE A 173 -0.27 -38.44 3.84
CA ILE A 173 0.53 -38.80 5.01
C ILE A 173 0.87 -37.52 5.77
N THR A 174 0.16 -37.29 6.86
CA THR A 174 0.43 -36.23 7.83
C THR A 174 1.48 -36.68 8.84
N ASP A 175 2.14 -35.72 9.50
CA ASP A 175 3.04 -36.01 10.61
C ASP A 175 2.23 -36.47 11.84
N PRO A 176 2.32 -37.74 12.28
CA PRO A 176 1.49 -38.27 13.35
C PRO A 176 1.75 -37.62 14.72
N LEU A 177 2.91 -36.97 14.90
CA LEU A 177 3.20 -36.18 16.10
C LEU A 177 2.40 -34.87 16.09
N SER A 178 2.46 -34.14 14.97
CA SER A 178 1.68 -32.92 14.75
C SER A 178 0.17 -33.17 14.85
N ASP A 179 -0.34 -34.29 14.31
CA ASP A 179 -1.77 -34.63 14.40
C ASP A 179 -2.21 -34.86 15.85
N ARG A 180 -1.43 -35.64 16.60
CA ARG A 180 -1.70 -35.91 18.02
C ARG A 180 -1.73 -34.61 18.82
N ASP A 181 -0.73 -33.77 18.63
CA ASP A 181 -0.58 -32.51 19.36
C ASP A 181 -1.68 -31.50 18.96
N GLY A 182 -2.07 -31.49 17.68
CA GLY A 182 -3.22 -30.75 17.17
C GLY A 182 -4.54 -31.19 17.81
N ILE A 183 -4.78 -32.51 17.92
CA ILE A 183 -5.97 -33.06 18.59
C ILE A 183 -6.02 -32.66 20.06
N VAL A 184 -4.90 -32.78 20.79
CA VAL A 184 -4.82 -32.38 22.21
C VAL A 184 -5.04 -30.88 22.37
N THR A 185 -4.50 -30.06 21.47
CA THR A 185 -4.68 -28.61 21.48
C THR A 185 -6.15 -28.24 21.23
N ALA A 186 -6.79 -28.88 20.24
CA ALA A 186 -8.17 -28.57 19.85
C ALA A 186 -9.22 -29.11 20.84
N LYS A 187 -8.99 -30.30 21.43
CA LYS A 187 -9.99 -31.00 22.26
C LYS A 187 -9.66 -31.01 23.76
N GLY A 188 -8.52 -30.43 24.15
CA GLY A 188 -8.03 -30.42 25.52
C GLY A 188 -7.19 -31.65 25.89
N ARG A 189 -6.63 -31.66 27.10
CA ARG A 189 -5.82 -32.79 27.59
C ARG A 189 -6.71 -33.92 28.14
N ARG A 190 -6.18 -35.14 28.12
CA ARG A 190 -6.79 -36.28 28.82
C ARG A 190 -6.97 -35.94 30.30
N THR A 191 -8.14 -36.21 30.86
CA THR A 191 -8.38 -36.13 32.31
C THR A 191 -7.53 -37.18 33.06
N PRO A 192 -6.73 -36.78 34.06
CA PRO A 192 -5.95 -37.73 34.88
C PRO A 192 -6.83 -38.85 35.46
N GLY A 193 -6.30 -40.07 35.62
CA GLY A 193 -7.04 -41.23 36.10
C GLY A 193 -7.86 -41.99 35.04
N THR A 194 -8.03 -41.44 33.84
CA THR A 194 -8.78 -42.11 32.75
C THR A 194 -7.90 -43.02 31.89
N CYS A 195 -8.42 -44.08 31.26
CA CYS A 195 -7.63 -45.03 30.45
C CYS A 195 -6.57 -45.86 31.21
N GLU A 196 -6.25 -45.53 32.46
CA GLU A 196 -5.27 -46.24 33.31
C GLU A 196 -5.71 -47.66 33.69
N TRP A 197 -7.00 -47.99 33.51
CA TRP A 197 -7.52 -49.34 33.64
C TRP A 197 -7.10 -50.26 32.49
N ILE A 198 -6.75 -49.71 31.32
CA ILE A 198 -6.49 -50.50 30.10
C ILE A 198 -5.31 -51.46 30.27
N PRO A 199 -4.14 -51.04 30.82
CA PRO A 199 -3.00 -51.97 30.97
C PRO A 199 -3.22 -53.07 32.02
N ILE A 200 -4.26 -52.94 32.84
CA ILE A 200 -4.63 -53.89 33.88
C ILE A 200 -5.46 -55.05 33.30
N THR A 201 -6.05 -54.88 32.12
CA THR A 201 -6.91 -55.91 31.53
C THR A 201 -6.10 -57.06 30.93
N GLU A 202 -6.67 -58.25 30.95
CA GLU A 202 -6.05 -59.46 30.40
C GLU A 202 -5.88 -59.34 28.88
N GLU A 203 -6.80 -58.67 28.19
CA GLU A 203 -6.74 -58.46 26.74
C GLU A 203 -5.53 -57.60 26.34
N TYR A 204 -5.26 -56.52 27.08
CA TYR A 204 -4.08 -55.69 26.83
C TYR A 204 -2.79 -56.46 27.12
N GLN A 205 -2.73 -57.16 28.26
CA GLN A 205 -1.53 -57.90 28.67
C GLN A 205 -1.17 -59.00 27.65
N THR A 206 -2.18 -59.75 27.21
CA THR A 206 -2.04 -60.77 26.17
C THR A 206 -1.57 -60.15 24.86
N TRP A 207 -2.25 -59.11 24.39
CA TRP A 207 -1.86 -58.40 23.18
C TRP A 207 -0.43 -57.85 23.23
N SER A 208 -0.03 -57.28 24.37
CA SER A 208 1.26 -56.59 24.52
C SER A 208 2.48 -57.52 24.52
N THR A 209 2.25 -58.82 24.70
CA THR A 209 3.28 -59.88 24.75
C THR A 209 3.25 -60.80 23.53
N ASP A 210 2.18 -60.78 22.74
CA ASP A 210 2.06 -61.54 21.50
C ASP A 210 2.86 -60.88 20.36
N ARG A 211 3.52 -61.70 19.53
CA ARG A 211 4.27 -61.22 18.35
C ARG A 211 3.36 -60.72 17.23
N SER A 212 2.10 -61.17 17.18
CA SER A 212 1.13 -60.79 16.15
C SER A 212 -0.28 -60.60 16.71
N GLY A 213 -0.38 -59.86 17.82
CA GLY A 213 -1.66 -59.60 18.48
C GLY A 213 -2.45 -58.43 17.87
N LEU A 214 -3.79 -58.50 17.96
CA LEU A 214 -4.70 -57.40 17.65
C LEU A 214 -5.47 -56.96 18.91
N LEU A 215 -5.33 -55.69 19.31
CA LEU A 215 -6.17 -55.07 20.34
C LEU A 215 -7.25 -54.22 19.68
N TRP A 216 -8.51 -54.66 19.78
CA TRP A 216 -9.65 -53.95 19.20
C TRP A 216 -10.43 -53.18 20.26
N ILE A 217 -10.35 -51.84 20.21
CA ILE A 217 -11.11 -50.96 21.12
C ILE A 217 -12.23 -50.28 20.34
N SER A 218 -13.47 -50.63 20.69
CA SER A 218 -14.67 -50.09 20.05
C SER A 218 -15.58 -49.40 21.05
N GLY A 219 -16.40 -48.48 20.54
CA GLY A 219 -17.37 -47.75 21.36
C GLY A 219 -18.12 -46.69 20.57
N PRO A 220 -19.26 -46.19 21.09
CA PRO A 220 -20.05 -45.15 20.44
C PRO A 220 -19.26 -43.86 20.12
N PRO A 221 -19.74 -43.02 19.18
CA PRO A 221 -19.21 -41.67 18.97
C PRO A 221 -19.15 -40.87 20.28
N GLY A 222 -18.12 -40.04 20.45
CA GLY A 222 -17.95 -39.19 21.63
C GLY A 222 -17.49 -39.89 22.92
N LYS A 223 -17.22 -41.19 22.93
CA LYS A 223 -16.79 -41.95 24.14
C LYS A 223 -15.29 -41.94 24.42
N GLY A 224 -14.54 -41.02 23.82
CA GLY A 224 -13.11 -40.84 24.12
C GLY A 224 -12.16 -41.83 23.41
N LYS A 225 -12.59 -42.56 22.37
CA LYS A 225 -11.73 -43.48 21.61
C LYS A 225 -10.42 -42.83 21.14
N THR A 226 -10.48 -41.60 20.62
CA THR A 226 -9.29 -40.84 20.21
C THR A 226 -8.35 -40.57 21.38
N PHE A 227 -8.86 -40.29 22.58
CA PHE A 227 -8.01 -40.11 23.76
C PHE A 227 -7.43 -41.42 24.28
N ILE A 228 -8.13 -42.54 24.08
CA ILE A 228 -7.60 -43.87 24.36
C ILE A 228 -6.40 -44.17 23.42
N SER A 229 -6.50 -43.87 22.13
CA SER A 229 -5.37 -44.07 21.21
C SER A 229 -4.19 -43.14 21.53
N ILE A 230 -4.43 -41.90 21.92
CA ILE A 230 -3.38 -40.99 22.41
C ILE A 230 -2.71 -41.56 23.68
N PHE A 231 -3.49 -42.06 24.63
CA PHE A 231 -2.94 -42.70 25.84
C PHE A 231 -2.08 -43.93 25.50
N LEU A 232 -2.56 -44.80 24.61
CA LEU A 232 -1.84 -46.01 24.21
C LEU A 232 -0.53 -45.69 23.50
N THR A 233 -0.53 -44.72 22.58
CA THR A 233 0.71 -44.29 21.90
C THR A 233 1.74 -43.79 22.90
N GLN A 234 1.35 -42.91 23.83
CA GLN A 234 2.25 -42.42 24.89
C GLN A 234 2.74 -43.53 25.82
N LEU A 235 1.86 -44.46 26.20
CA LEU A 235 2.20 -45.60 27.05
C LEU A 235 3.22 -46.52 26.37
N LEU A 236 3.00 -46.85 25.09
CA LEU A 236 3.91 -47.71 24.33
C LEU A 236 5.27 -47.03 24.15
N GLN A 237 5.29 -45.75 23.80
CA GLN A 237 6.53 -44.96 23.69
C GLN A 237 7.33 -44.94 24.99
N SER A 238 6.63 -44.90 26.13
CA SER A 238 7.28 -44.85 27.45
C SER A 238 7.73 -46.23 27.96
N SER A 239 6.99 -47.29 27.62
CA SER A 239 7.21 -48.65 28.14
C SER A 239 8.13 -49.50 27.25
N LYS A 240 8.23 -49.17 25.96
CA LYS A 240 9.07 -49.88 24.99
C LYS A 240 9.92 -48.88 24.18
N PRO A 241 10.94 -48.25 24.80
CA PRO A 241 11.74 -47.21 24.15
C PRO A 241 12.61 -47.74 23.01
N ASP A 242 12.91 -49.04 23.00
CA ASP A 242 13.75 -49.70 21.98
C ASP A 242 12.93 -50.26 20.79
N ASP A 243 11.59 -50.21 20.87
CA ASP A 243 10.70 -50.71 19.83
C ASP A 243 10.31 -49.60 18.84
N THR A 244 10.24 -49.94 17.56
CA THR A 244 9.66 -49.05 16.54
C THR A 244 8.14 -49.04 16.65
N ILE A 245 7.58 -47.91 17.09
CA ILE A 245 6.13 -47.72 17.23
C ILE A 245 5.65 -46.80 16.10
N ILE A 246 4.63 -47.26 15.37
CA ILE A 246 4.00 -46.50 14.28
C ILE A 246 2.54 -46.24 14.66
N TRP A 247 2.09 -45.00 14.51
CA TRP A 247 0.70 -44.61 14.70
C TRP A 247 0.29 -43.58 13.65
N PHE A 248 -1.01 -43.49 13.39
CA PHE A 248 -1.63 -42.46 12.57
C PHE A 248 -3.04 -42.20 13.09
N PHE A 249 -3.54 -41.00 12.87
CA PHE A 249 -4.92 -40.62 13.15
C PHE A 249 -5.60 -40.36 11.82
N LEU A 250 -6.79 -40.95 11.63
CA LEU A 250 -7.65 -40.71 10.46
C LEU A 250 -8.69 -39.63 10.79
#